data_AF-A0A6M8VZQ8-F1
#
_entry.id   AF-A0A6M8VZQ8-F1
#
_cell.length_a   1.000
_cell.length_b   1.000
_cell.length_c   1.000
_cell.angle_alpha   90.00
_cell.angle_beta   90.00
_cell.angle_gamma   90.00
#
_symmetry.space_group_name_H-M   'P 1'
#
loop_
_entity.id
_entity.type
_entity.pdbx_description
1 polymer ?
#
loop_
_entity_poly.entity_id
_entity_poly.type
_entity_poly.pdbx_seq_one_letter_code
_entity_poly.pdbx_strand_id
1 'polypeptide(L)'
;MVLEYRARTRRHPDPALDREARRPAWCSVPVPGGQTGRSGQVDIEWLPDDQRADRDRYFAELAYGARPWTDWQAAINFRRASDDNYFIDLGGDLNASATQFLRSSASLTGNGTSWLLSLSADTFQVLDENVRPEREPYRRVPRVQLAVNRPLGHGWSLALDGEAVYFDRSQGVTGGRVDLLTRLHYDLVAPGWYLRPRLGLRATGYALEDHTEDSLSRTLPIASLDAGLTFERRLSGGRIQTLEPRFYYLYVPFRSQADLPDFDTRELTFGFSQLFHYNRFSGPDRQGDANQLTLALTSRLLDAGDGSSLLDASIGQIVHFGDRRVQLPGRPVEERSRSSVVAELTWRPARALAVSAGLQWDDDADETEVARFGLSYRGDDRRQAAFGYRLRRDRVDQADLRLRYPLGERLNIIGRVTYSFEDNEALELLGGLEYDTCCWSLRLTAREWINDRESDTRTAFFIELQLKGLGTIGRAPYPLFYDQE
;
A
#
# COMPACT_ATOMS: atom_id res chain seq x y z
N MET A 1 20.12 -4.33 29.72
CA MET A 1 18.75 -4.22 30.28
C MET A 1 18.08 -3.08 29.53
N VAL A 2 17.17 -3.36 28.59
CA VAL A 2 16.47 -2.32 27.82
C VAL A 2 15.33 -1.81 28.70
N LEU A 3 15.35 -0.51 29.02
CA LEU A 3 14.24 0.14 29.72
C LEU A 3 13.21 0.57 28.69
N GLU A 4 12.07 -0.11 28.65
CA GLU A 4 10.92 0.26 27.80
C GLU A 4 9.98 1.14 28.64
N TYR A 5 9.86 2.43 28.29
CA TYR A 5 8.89 3.33 28.93
C TYR A 5 7.76 3.69 27.96
N ARG A 6 6.53 3.28 28.29
CA ARG A 6 5.33 3.55 27.49
C ARG A 6 4.37 4.46 28.26
N ALA A 7 4.24 5.71 27.82
CA ALA A 7 3.24 6.64 28.36
C ALA A 7 2.02 6.71 27.43
N ARG A 8 0.82 6.40 27.96
CA ARG A 8 -0.47 6.58 27.27
C ARG A 8 -1.32 7.60 28.02
N THR A 9 -1.67 8.70 27.38
CA THR A 9 -2.67 9.65 27.90
C THR A 9 -3.97 9.52 27.11
N ARG A 10 -5.04 8.98 27.72
CA ARG A 10 -6.43 9.11 27.24
C ARG A 10 -7.24 9.89 28.29
N ARG A 11 -7.97 10.94 27.89
CA ARG A 11 -9.04 11.52 28.72
C ARG A 11 -10.37 10.92 28.27
N HIS A 12 -11.05 10.21 29.17
CA HIS A 12 -12.42 9.69 29.01
C HIS A 12 -13.46 10.82 29.13
N PRO A 13 -14.66 10.62 28.56
CA PRO A 13 -15.79 10.29 29.42
C PRO A 13 -16.50 8.98 29.01
N ASP A 14 -16.92 8.24 30.04
CA ASP A 14 -17.75 7.03 30.17
C ASP A 14 -17.39 5.68 29.48
N PRO A 15 -17.77 4.53 30.11
CA PRO A 15 -17.18 3.23 29.87
C PRO A 15 -18.11 2.31 29.09
N ALA A 16 -17.77 2.03 27.84
CA ALA A 16 -18.13 0.78 27.20
C ALA A 16 -17.17 0.53 26.04
N LEU A 17 -16.73 -0.72 25.94
CA LEU A 17 -15.89 -1.34 24.92
C LEU A 17 -14.37 -1.23 25.12
N ASP A 18 -13.85 -2.43 25.31
CA ASP A 18 -12.57 -2.80 25.88
C ASP A 18 -11.43 -2.66 24.86
N ARG A 19 -10.24 -2.41 25.39
CA ARG A 19 -9.07 -1.99 24.62
C ARG A 19 -8.20 -3.20 24.28
N GLU A 20 -8.10 -3.56 23.01
CA GLU A 20 -7.04 -4.44 22.55
C GLU A 20 -5.67 -3.74 22.59
N ALA A 21 -4.71 -4.40 23.24
CA ALA A 21 -3.29 -4.11 23.12
C ALA A 21 -2.75 -4.73 21.82
N ARG A 22 -3.04 -4.10 20.68
CA ARG A 22 -2.39 -4.41 19.39
C ARG A 22 -1.12 -3.56 19.27
N ARG A 23 0.01 -4.17 18.88
CA ARG A 23 1.07 -3.43 18.16
C ARG A 23 0.46 -3.05 16.81
N PRO A 24 0.22 -1.77 16.50
CA PRO A 24 -0.32 -1.42 15.21
C PRO A 24 0.85 -1.42 14.22
N ALA A 25 0.78 -2.32 13.23
CA ALA A 25 1.23 -1.96 11.91
C ALA A 25 0.47 -0.69 11.51
N TRP A 26 1.22 0.40 11.30
CA TRP A 26 0.88 1.57 10.48
C TRP A 26 -0.61 1.95 10.45
N CYS A 27 -1.09 2.59 11.52
CA CYS A 27 -2.38 3.26 11.52
C CYS A 27 -2.26 4.57 12.29
N SER A 28 -2.47 5.67 11.58
CA SER A 28 -2.89 6.95 12.17
C SER A 28 -3.95 6.69 13.24
N VAL A 29 -3.70 7.11 14.48
CA VAL A 29 -4.62 6.93 15.61
C VAL A 29 -5.96 7.60 15.25
N PRO A 30 -7.05 6.85 15.03
CA PRO A 30 -8.34 7.46 14.73
C PRO A 30 -8.86 8.10 16.01
N VAL A 31 -9.11 9.40 15.97
CA VAL A 31 -9.89 10.08 17.01
C VAL A 31 -11.37 9.79 16.69
N PRO A 32 -12.18 9.19 17.58
CA PRO A 32 -13.62 8.99 17.32
C PRO A 32 -14.34 10.32 17.04
N GLY A 33 -15.36 10.31 16.19
CA GLY A 33 -16.00 11.50 15.63
C GLY A 33 -16.68 12.44 16.65
N GLY A 34 -16.78 13.73 16.29
CA GLY A 34 -17.69 14.70 16.92
C GLY A 34 -17.12 15.59 18.02
N GLN A 35 -15.92 15.31 18.57
CA GLN A 35 -15.30 16.16 19.60
C GLN A 35 -13.83 16.45 19.31
N THR A 36 -13.35 17.59 19.84
CA THR A 36 -11.94 17.97 19.91
C THR A 36 -11.18 16.93 20.74
N GLY A 37 -10.60 15.95 20.07
CA GLY A 37 -9.85 14.88 20.70
C GLY A 37 -8.35 15.03 20.47
N ARG A 38 -7.55 14.56 21.44
CA ARG A 38 -6.10 14.45 21.34
C ARG A 38 -5.69 13.05 21.79
N SER A 39 -4.77 12.44 21.07
CA SER A 39 -4.17 11.15 21.41
C SER A 39 -2.69 11.22 21.11
N GLY A 40 -1.87 10.67 22.00
CA GLY A 40 -0.44 10.57 21.79
C GLY A 40 0.12 9.30 22.39
N GLN A 41 1.19 8.81 21.78
CA GLN A 41 2.04 7.75 22.29
C GLN A 41 3.49 8.20 22.11
N VAL A 42 4.27 7.99 23.17
CA VAL A 42 5.72 8.18 23.18
C VAL A 42 6.33 6.86 23.59
N ASP A 43 7.22 6.35 22.75
CA ASP A 43 8.02 5.16 23.02
C ASP A 43 9.49 5.56 22.97
N ILE A 44 10.22 5.25 24.03
CA ILE A 44 11.66 5.49 24.13
C ILE A 44 12.30 4.19 24.56
N GLU A 45 13.24 3.72 23.76
CA GLU A 45 14.12 2.60 24.03
C GLU A 45 15.52 3.15 24.26
N TRP A 46 16.16 2.73 25.34
CA TRP A 46 17.51 3.13 25.69
C TRP A 46 18.31 1.89 26.10
N LEU A 47 19.46 1.71 25.46
CA LEU A 47 20.49 0.75 25.83
C LEU A 47 21.78 1.54 26.14
N PRO A 48 22.12 1.71 27.44
CA PRO A 48 23.38 2.35 27.78
C PRO A 48 24.54 1.38 27.54
N ASP A 49 25.67 1.91 27.09
CA ASP A 49 26.95 1.19 26.97
C ASP A 49 26.83 -0.17 26.24
N ASP A 50 26.38 -0.12 24.98
CA ASP A 50 26.35 -1.32 24.12
C ASP A 50 27.80 -1.75 23.82
N GLN A 51 28.27 -2.77 24.54
CA GLN A 51 29.63 -3.30 24.43
C GLN A 51 30.04 -3.74 23.02
N ARG A 52 29.10 -4.06 22.13
CA ARG A 52 29.41 -4.41 20.73
C ARG A 52 29.56 -3.18 19.85
N ALA A 53 28.76 -2.15 20.11
CA ALA A 53 28.73 -0.93 19.31
C ALA A 53 29.61 0.21 19.88
N ASP A 54 30.16 0.02 21.09
CA ASP A 54 30.98 0.97 21.86
C ASP A 54 30.32 2.36 21.98
N ARG A 55 29.01 2.37 22.24
CA ARG A 55 28.19 3.59 22.34
C ARG A 55 26.88 3.35 23.08
N ASP A 56 26.27 4.43 23.54
CA ASP A 56 24.85 4.41 23.93
C ASP A 56 23.97 4.32 22.68
N ARG A 57 22.94 3.46 22.75
CA ARG A 57 21.98 3.29 21.66
C ARG A 57 20.57 3.61 22.12
N TYR A 58 19.83 4.28 21.25
CA TYR A 58 18.46 4.67 21.55
C TYR A 58 17.57 4.65 20.31
N PHE A 59 16.30 4.45 20.56
CA PHE A 59 15.24 4.70 19.60
C PHE A 59 14.13 5.50 20.27
N ALA A 60 13.69 6.58 19.60
CA ALA A 60 12.62 7.43 20.07
C ALA A 60 11.55 7.54 19.01
N GLU A 61 10.30 7.31 19.42
CA GLU A 61 9.11 7.48 18.60
C GLU A 61 8.07 8.33 19.33
N LEU A 62 7.52 9.32 18.63
CA LEU A 62 6.38 10.11 19.04
C LEU A 62 5.32 10.03 17.95
N ALA A 63 4.19 9.43 18.29
CA ALA A 63 2.98 9.45 17.47
C ALA A 63 1.94 10.32 18.17
N TYR A 64 1.57 11.44 17.56
CA TYR A 64 0.60 12.39 18.11
C TYR A 64 -0.48 12.72 17.07
N GLY A 65 -1.72 12.74 17.51
CA GLY A 65 -2.89 13.10 16.71
C GLY A 65 -3.80 14.03 17.49
N ALA A 66 -4.30 15.07 16.83
CA ALA A 66 -5.23 16.02 17.43
C ALA A 66 -6.26 16.52 16.43
N ARG A 67 -7.43 16.92 16.92
CA ARG A 67 -8.39 17.73 16.17
C ARG A 67 -8.42 19.15 16.73
N PRO A 68 -7.55 20.05 16.26
CA PRO A 68 -7.49 21.42 16.77
C PRO A 68 -8.77 22.23 16.50
N TRP A 69 -9.45 21.95 15.38
CA TRP A 69 -10.74 22.54 14.99
C TRP A 69 -11.67 21.46 14.41
N THR A 70 -12.95 21.80 14.25
CA THR A 70 -13.92 20.95 13.52
C THR A 70 -13.40 20.71 12.10
N ASP A 71 -13.44 19.44 11.66
CA ASP A 71 -12.96 19.00 10.33
C ASP A 71 -11.46 19.13 10.05
N TRP A 72 -10.68 19.62 11.03
CA TRP A 72 -9.22 19.68 10.95
C TRP A 72 -8.56 18.61 11.80
N GLN A 73 -7.55 17.97 11.24
CA GLN A 73 -6.77 16.90 11.86
C GLN A 73 -5.29 17.26 11.77
N ALA A 74 -4.64 17.35 12.93
CA ALA A 74 -3.20 17.48 13.03
C ALA A 74 -2.60 16.13 13.40
N ALA A 75 -1.49 15.76 12.76
CA ALA A 75 -0.73 14.56 13.08
C ALA A 75 0.76 14.88 13.07
N ILE A 76 1.48 14.32 14.05
CA ILE A 76 2.93 14.35 14.12
C ILE A 76 3.38 12.91 14.31
N ASN A 77 4.30 12.46 13.46
CA ASN A 77 5.03 11.22 13.63
C ASN A 77 6.51 11.58 13.62
N PHE A 78 7.19 11.41 14.73
CA PHE A 78 8.63 11.64 14.84
C PHE A 78 9.28 10.32 15.21
N ARG A 79 10.32 9.95 14.47
CA ARG A 79 11.09 8.73 14.68
C ARG A 79 12.56 9.04 14.52
N ARG A 80 13.38 8.58 15.47
CA ARG A 80 14.83 8.77 15.46
C ARG A 80 15.52 7.57 16.08
N ALA A 81 16.53 7.06 15.39
CA ALA A 81 17.47 6.08 15.93
C ALA A 81 18.84 6.74 16.18
N SER A 82 19.59 6.21 17.14
CA SER A 82 20.97 6.62 17.45
C SER A 82 21.94 6.39 16.30
N ASP A 83 21.74 5.30 15.56
CA ASP A 83 22.66 4.79 14.55
C ASP A 83 21.92 3.99 13.48
N ASP A 84 22.61 3.76 12.38
CA ASP A 84 22.10 3.14 11.16
C ASP A 84 21.83 1.63 11.34
N ASN A 85 22.56 0.98 12.26
CA ASN A 85 22.43 -0.45 12.54
C ASN A 85 21.39 -0.78 13.63
N TYR A 86 20.68 0.20 14.18
CA TYR A 86 19.79 0.02 15.34
C TYR A 86 18.81 -1.15 15.16
N PHE A 87 18.09 -1.20 14.04
CA PHE A 87 17.10 -2.23 13.79
C PHE A 87 17.67 -3.58 13.32
N ILE A 88 18.91 -3.60 12.84
CA ILE A 88 19.60 -4.85 12.48
C ILE A 88 19.94 -5.61 13.75
N ASP A 89 20.41 -4.90 14.77
CA ASP A 89 20.88 -5.48 16.02
C ASP A 89 19.77 -5.67 17.06
N LEU A 90 18.92 -4.65 17.22
CA LEU A 90 17.93 -4.57 18.30
C LEU A 90 16.48 -4.73 17.77
N GLY A 91 16.30 -4.82 16.46
CA GLY A 91 15.00 -5.10 15.84
C GLY A 91 14.47 -6.47 16.26
N GLY A 92 13.23 -6.50 16.75
CA GLY A 92 12.60 -7.73 17.24
C GLY A 92 12.05 -8.67 16.16
N ASP A 93 12.01 -8.24 14.90
CA ASP A 93 11.48 -9.01 13.77
C ASP A 93 12.19 -8.66 12.44
N LEU A 94 11.97 -9.51 11.41
CA LEU A 94 12.58 -9.36 10.09
C LEU A 94 12.15 -8.07 9.35
N ASN A 95 10.96 -7.55 9.65
CA ASN A 95 10.49 -6.31 9.04
C ASN A 95 11.23 -5.09 9.62
N ALA A 96 11.57 -5.14 10.92
CA ALA A 96 12.36 -4.11 11.57
C ALA A 96 13.77 -4.05 10.96
N SER A 97 14.46 -5.18 10.82
CA SER A 97 15.82 -5.22 10.25
C SER A 97 15.89 -4.79 8.78
N ALA A 98 14.79 -4.92 8.02
CA ALA A 98 14.69 -4.42 6.65
C ALA A 98 14.43 -2.89 6.53
N THR A 99 14.41 -2.15 7.64
CA THR A 99 14.11 -0.71 7.64
C THR A 99 15.29 0.13 7.14
N GLN A 100 15.20 0.64 5.91
CA GLN A 100 16.26 1.49 5.32
C GLN A 100 16.13 2.99 5.65
N PHE A 101 14.92 3.45 5.99
CA PHE A 101 14.65 4.88 6.24
C PHE A 101 13.68 5.06 7.41
N LEU A 102 13.97 6.02 8.29
CA LEU A 102 13.03 6.52 9.28
C LEU A 102 12.43 7.84 8.82
N ARG A 103 11.15 7.81 8.45
CA ARG A 103 10.39 9.02 8.13
C ARG A 103 9.94 9.70 9.42
N SER A 104 10.16 11.00 9.49
CA SER A 104 9.49 11.90 10.42
C SER A 104 8.61 12.87 9.63
N SER A 105 7.39 13.10 10.10
CA SER A 105 6.38 13.87 9.41
C SER A 105 5.53 14.70 10.37
N ALA A 106 5.12 15.89 9.93
CA ALA A 106 4.04 16.64 10.55
C ALA A 106 3.02 17.02 9.48
N SER A 107 1.74 16.96 9.80
CA SER A 107 0.67 17.34 8.88
C SER A 107 -0.50 18.00 9.59
N LEU A 108 -1.15 18.93 8.90
CA LEU A 108 -2.41 19.53 9.24
C LEU A 108 -3.35 19.40 8.04
N THR A 109 -4.44 18.67 8.20
CA THR A 109 -5.39 18.35 7.13
C THR A 109 -6.77 18.86 7.49
N GLY A 110 -7.34 19.74 6.66
CA GLY A 110 -8.70 20.24 6.75
C GLY A 110 -9.58 19.57 5.70
N ASN A 111 -10.82 19.24 6.09
CA ASN A 111 -11.83 18.70 5.19
C ASN A 111 -13.02 19.66 5.13
N GLY A 112 -13.57 19.87 3.94
CA GLY A 112 -14.87 20.50 3.74
C GLY A 112 -15.76 19.63 2.86
N THR A 113 -16.96 20.10 2.55
CA THR A 113 -17.96 19.35 1.76
C THR A 113 -17.46 18.96 0.36
N SER A 114 -16.57 19.75 -0.22
CA SER A 114 -16.09 19.59 -1.60
C SER A 114 -14.58 19.80 -1.74
N TRP A 115 -13.85 19.90 -0.63
CA TRP A 115 -12.41 20.15 -0.65
C TRP A 115 -11.69 19.42 0.48
N LEU A 116 -10.42 19.10 0.24
CA LEU A 116 -9.45 18.57 1.19
C LEU A 116 -8.18 19.40 1.03
N LEU A 117 -7.70 20.01 2.12
CA LEU A 117 -6.44 20.76 2.14
C LEU A 117 -5.50 20.08 3.13
N SER A 118 -4.27 19.80 2.72
CA SER A 118 -3.24 19.25 3.60
C SER A 118 -1.98 20.10 3.52
N LEU A 119 -1.52 20.58 4.67
CA LEU A 119 -0.18 21.14 4.86
C LEU A 119 0.67 20.08 5.54
N SER A 120 1.82 19.75 4.98
CA SER A 120 2.68 18.70 5.49
C SER A 120 4.16 19.06 5.37
N ALA A 121 4.96 18.43 6.22
CA ALA A 121 6.42 18.45 6.15
C ALA A 121 6.93 17.04 6.44
N ASP A 122 7.82 16.52 5.60
CA ASP A 122 8.40 15.19 5.75
C ASP A 122 9.92 15.24 5.62
N THR A 123 10.60 14.52 6.50
CA THR A 123 12.05 14.29 6.47
C THR A 123 12.37 12.82 6.70
N PHE A 124 13.57 12.40 6.31
CA PHE A 124 14.02 11.02 6.41
C PHE A 124 15.40 10.98 7.07
N GLN A 125 15.57 10.06 8.01
CA GLN A 125 16.88 9.57 8.43
C GLN A 125 17.18 8.30 7.65
N VAL A 126 18.29 8.29 6.91
CA VAL A 126 18.80 7.11 6.21
C VAL A 126 19.47 6.22 7.24
N LEU A 127 19.17 4.92 7.19
CA LEU A 127 19.77 3.88 8.05
C LEU A 127 20.56 2.84 7.26
N ASP A 128 20.53 2.88 5.93
CA ASP A 128 21.32 1.97 5.08
C ASP A 128 22.51 2.74 4.52
N GLU A 129 23.73 2.42 4.99
CA GLU A 129 24.98 3.05 4.58
C GLU A 129 25.30 2.88 3.09
N ASN A 130 24.66 1.93 2.41
CA ASN A 130 24.82 1.73 0.97
C ASN A 130 24.02 2.75 0.14
N VAL A 131 23.15 3.53 0.77
CA VAL A 131 22.41 4.61 0.12
C VAL A 131 23.33 5.81 -0.02
N ARG A 132 23.77 6.07 -1.25
CA ARG A 132 24.58 7.24 -1.57
C ARG A 132 23.80 8.55 -1.35
N PRO A 133 24.46 9.67 -1.00
CA PRO A 133 23.83 10.98 -0.78
C PRO A 133 22.90 11.44 -1.93
N GLU A 134 23.29 11.18 -3.18
CA GLU A 134 22.52 11.58 -4.37
C GLU A 134 21.29 10.70 -4.62
N ARG A 135 21.13 9.62 -3.86
CA ARG A 135 20.00 8.68 -3.91
C ARG A 135 19.16 8.72 -2.63
N GLU A 136 19.50 9.58 -1.68
CA GLU A 136 18.67 9.79 -0.50
C GLU A 136 17.27 10.27 -0.90
N PRO A 137 16.22 9.88 -0.15
CA PRO A 137 14.89 10.43 -0.34
C PRO A 137 14.88 11.95 -0.12
N TYR A 138 14.21 12.69 -1.01
CA TYR A 138 14.00 14.11 -0.82
C TYR A 138 13.17 14.40 0.44
N ARG A 139 13.59 15.42 1.18
CA ARG A 139 12.76 16.07 2.19
C ARG A 139 11.74 16.94 1.47
N ARG A 140 10.51 16.99 1.98
CA ARG A 140 9.40 17.75 1.39
C ARG A 140 8.91 18.76 2.41
N VAL A 141 9.47 19.97 2.37
CA VAL A 141 9.28 20.96 3.43
C VAL A 141 9.23 22.38 2.86
N PRO A 142 8.07 23.05 2.82
CA PRO A 142 6.73 22.53 3.07
C PRO A 142 6.14 21.81 1.84
N ARG A 143 5.06 21.05 2.06
CA ARG A 143 4.21 20.48 1.02
C ARG A 143 2.74 20.80 1.31
N VAL A 144 2.11 21.52 0.39
CA VAL A 144 0.70 21.89 0.42
C VAL A 144 -0.02 21.12 -0.68
N GLN A 145 -1.10 20.43 -0.33
CA GLN A 145 -1.97 19.73 -1.28
C GLN A 145 -3.40 20.20 -1.14
N LEU A 146 -4.05 20.46 -2.27
CA LEU A 146 -5.46 20.81 -2.35
C LEU A 146 -6.15 19.84 -3.30
N ALA A 147 -7.17 19.13 -2.82
CA ALA A 147 -8.09 18.40 -3.68
C ALA A 147 -9.46 19.05 -3.60
N VAL A 148 -10.08 19.36 -4.72
CA VAL A 148 -11.45 19.85 -4.82
C VAL A 148 -12.24 18.90 -5.70
N ASN A 149 -13.43 18.53 -5.27
CA ASN A 149 -14.39 17.80 -6.08
C ASN A 149 -15.77 18.43 -5.86
N ARG A 150 -16.27 19.13 -6.88
CA ARG A 150 -17.47 19.93 -6.81
C ARG A 150 -18.47 19.51 -7.89
N PRO A 151 -19.65 18.98 -7.52
CA PRO A 151 -20.72 18.77 -8.49
C PRO A 151 -21.23 20.13 -8.98
N LEU A 152 -21.36 20.27 -10.30
CA LEU A 152 -21.94 21.45 -10.95
C LEU A 152 -23.42 21.25 -11.31
N GLY A 153 -23.92 20.02 -11.17
CA GLY A 153 -25.30 19.63 -11.49
C GLY A 153 -25.42 19.08 -12.92
N HIS A 154 -26.58 18.47 -13.22
CA HIS A 154 -26.90 17.94 -14.56
C HIS A 154 -25.84 16.95 -15.11
N GLY A 155 -25.23 16.14 -14.25
CA GLY A 155 -24.17 15.19 -14.63
C GLY A 155 -22.76 15.79 -14.69
N TRP A 156 -22.59 17.10 -14.55
CA TRP A 156 -21.28 17.75 -14.55
C TRP A 156 -20.65 17.78 -13.16
N SER A 157 -19.34 17.53 -13.10
CA SER A 157 -18.53 17.81 -11.91
C SER A 157 -17.16 18.38 -12.30
N LEU A 158 -16.64 19.25 -11.43
CA LEU A 158 -15.31 19.84 -11.56
C LEU A 158 -14.43 19.28 -10.44
N ALA A 159 -13.26 18.77 -10.83
CA ALA A 159 -12.22 18.37 -9.91
C ALA A 159 -10.95 19.20 -10.12
N LEU A 160 -10.23 19.48 -9.03
CA LEU A 160 -8.92 20.12 -9.06
C LEU A 160 -8.01 19.37 -8.08
N ASP A 161 -6.90 18.84 -8.56
CA ASP A 161 -5.78 18.40 -7.71
C ASP A 161 -4.68 19.44 -7.84
N GLY A 162 -4.26 20.05 -6.73
CA GLY A 162 -3.20 21.03 -6.66
C GLY A 162 -2.14 20.61 -5.65
N GLU A 163 -0.88 20.87 -5.97
CA GLU A 163 0.24 20.63 -5.07
C GLU A 163 1.28 21.76 -5.21
N ALA A 164 1.77 22.26 -4.08
CA ALA A 164 2.94 23.10 -4.00
C ALA A 164 3.91 22.46 -3.01
N VAL A 165 5.13 22.15 -3.43
CA VAL A 165 6.12 21.42 -2.63
C VAL A 165 7.52 21.97 -2.87
N TYR A 166 8.32 22.03 -1.81
CA TYR A 166 9.76 22.26 -1.91
C TYR A 166 10.52 20.97 -1.61
N PHE A 167 11.38 20.57 -2.52
CA PHE A 167 12.24 19.40 -2.42
C PHE A 167 13.65 19.81 -1.98
N ASP A 168 14.09 19.25 -0.86
CA ASP A 168 15.42 19.48 -0.28
C ASP A 168 16.19 18.17 -0.15
N ARG A 169 17.48 18.19 -0.48
CA ARG A 169 18.40 17.06 -0.32
C ARG A 169 19.83 17.57 -0.23
N SER A 170 20.70 16.78 0.41
CA SER A 170 22.13 17.09 0.59
C SER A 170 22.91 17.20 -0.72
N GLN A 171 22.53 16.46 -1.76
CA GLN A 171 23.15 16.50 -3.08
C GLN A 171 22.13 16.37 -4.23
N GLY A 172 22.47 16.96 -5.38
CA GLY A 172 21.65 16.98 -6.59
C GLY A 172 20.63 18.11 -6.61
N VAL A 173 19.83 18.16 -7.67
CA VAL A 173 18.84 19.22 -7.91
C VAL A 173 17.86 19.35 -6.74
N THR A 174 17.64 20.57 -6.26
CA THR A 174 16.61 20.94 -5.27
C THR A 174 15.65 21.97 -5.87
N GLY A 175 14.58 22.29 -5.15
CA GLY A 175 13.71 23.41 -5.52
C GLY A 175 12.22 23.21 -5.32
N GLY A 176 11.45 24.22 -5.74
CA GLY A 176 10.00 24.27 -5.64
C GLY A 176 9.29 23.73 -6.88
N ARG A 177 8.18 23.03 -6.67
CA ARG A 177 7.23 22.60 -7.71
C ARG A 177 5.82 23.04 -7.37
N VAL A 178 5.11 23.56 -8.36
CA VAL A 178 3.65 23.76 -8.32
C VAL A 178 3.01 22.95 -9.44
N ASP A 179 2.10 22.05 -9.10
CA ASP A 179 1.31 21.24 -10.04
C ASP A 179 -0.18 21.52 -9.84
N LEU A 180 -0.91 21.74 -10.94
CA LEU A 180 -2.35 21.93 -10.96
C LEU A 180 -2.96 21.05 -12.04
N LEU A 181 -3.83 20.12 -11.66
CA LEU A 181 -4.62 19.27 -12.54
C LEU A 181 -6.09 19.60 -12.37
N THR A 182 -6.63 20.40 -13.29
CA THR A 182 -8.07 20.71 -13.36
C THR A 182 -8.74 19.71 -14.28
N ARG A 183 -9.87 19.12 -13.87
CA ARG A 183 -10.63 18.15 -14.65
C ARG A 183 -12.12 18.48 -14.63
N LEU A 184 -12.73 18.44 -15.81
CA LEU A 184 -14.16 18.52 -16.01
C LEU A 184 -14.68 17.13 -16.39
N HIS A 185 -15.66 16.65 -15.64
CA HIS A 185 -16.29 15.35 -15.82
C HIS A 185 -17.74 15.54 -16.22
N TYR A 186 -18.23 14.64 -17.07
CA TYR A 186 -19.65 14.54 -17.38
C TYR A 186 -20.07 13.08 -17.32
N ASP A 187 -20.97 12.75 -16.39
CA ASP A 187 -21.40 11.38 -16.14
C ASP A 187 -22.78 11.12 -16.74
N LEU A 188 -22.83 10.32 -17.81
CA LEU A 188 -24.06 9.76 -18.37
C LEU A 188 -24.21 8.33 -17.86
N VAL A 189 -25.17 8.09 -16.99
CA VAL A 189 -25.41 6.78 -16.38
C VAL A 189 -26.87 6.40 -16.52
N ALA A 190 -27.13 5.21 -17.02
CA ALA A 190 -28.46 4.63 -17.13
C ALA A 190 -28.40 3.13 -16.78
N PRO A 191 -29.54 2.46 -16.51
CA PRO A 191 -29.54 1.02 -16.28
C PRO A 191 -28.88 0.28 -17.45
N GLY A 192 -27.88 -0.54 -17.15
CA GLY A 192 -27.17 -1.38 -18.13
C GLY A 192 -26.05 -0.69 -18.90
N TRP A 193 -25.81 0.62 -18.76
CA TRP A 193 -24.68 1.28 -19.43
C TRP A 193 -24.24 2.60 -18.78
N TYR A 194 -22.99 2.99 -19.02
CA TYR A 194 -22.50 4.32 -18.68
C TYR A 194 -21.53 4.87 -19.74
N LEU A 195 -21.44 6.19 -19.81
CA LEU A 195 -20.49 6.94 -20.63
C LEU A 195 -19.98 8.14 -19.84
N ARG A 196 -18.66 8.22 -19.62
CA ARG A 196 -18.02 9.22 -18.77
C ARG A 196 -16.86 9.90 -19.51
N PRO A 197 -17.12 10.88 -20.38
CA PRO A 197 -16.08 11.74 -20.93
C PRO A 197 -15.46 12.61 -19.83
N ARG A 198 -14.14 12.81 -19.92
CA ARG A 198 -13.36 13.67 -19.03
C ARG A 198 -12.36 14.48 -19.82
N LEU A 199 -12.29 15.77 -19.51
CA LEU A 199 -11.28 16.69 -20.04
C LEU A 199 -10.48 17.24 -18.87
N GLY A 200 -9.16 17.11 -18.94
CA GLY A 200 -8.21 17.58 -17.96
C GLY A 200 -7.20 18.55 -18.58
N LEU A 201 -6.71 19.47 -17.76
CA LEU A 201 -5.57 20.32 -18.07
C LEU A 201 -4.61 20.26 -16.88
N ARG A 202 -3.39 19.79 -17.14
CA ARG A 202 -2.31 19.76 -16.15
C ARG A 202 -1.31 20.85 -16.45
N ALA A 203 -1.05 21.73 -15.49
CA ALA A 203 0.00 22.73 -15.54
C ALA A 203 0.97 22.52 -14.39
N THR A 204 2.24 22.34 -14.70
CA THR A 204 3.32 22.10 -13.73
C THR A 204 4.42 23.13 -13.94
N GLY A 205 4.86 23.79 -12.88
CA GLY A 205 5.96 24.75 -12.89
C GLY A 205 7.00 24.41 -11.84
N TYR A 206 8.27 24.65 -12.16
CA TYR A 206 9.42 24.40 -11.30
C TYR A 206 10.25 25.67 -11.12
N ALA A 207 10.77 25.85 -9.92
CA ALA A 207 11.83 26.79 -9.59
C ALA A 207 12.96 25.96 -8.97
N LEU A 208 14.05 25.77 -9.69
CA LEU A 208 15.08 24.79 -9.41
C LEU A 208 16.38 25.45 -8.98
N GLU A 209 17.13 24.71 -8.16
CA GLU A 209 18.48 25.01 -7.73
C GLU A 209 19.38 23.84 -8.16
N ASP A 210 20.64 24.12 -8.48
CA ASP A 210 21.62 23.14 -8.94
C ASP A 210 21.16 22.33 -10.19
N HIS A 211 20.41 23.00 -11.08
CA HIS A 211 19.96 22.49 -12.37
C HIS A 211 20.47 23.39 -13.52
N THR A 212 20.49 22.88 -14.75
CA THR A 212 20.94 23.66 -15.94
C THR A 212 20.04 24.87 -16.22
N GLU A 213 18.75 24.75 -15.90
CA GLU A 213 17.75 25.81 -16.00
C GLU A 213 17.02 25.98 -14.66
N ASP A 214 16.95 27.22 -14.17
CA ASP A 214 16.35 27.57 -12.88
C ASP A 214 14.81 27.58 -12.91
N SER A 215 14.20 27.62 -14.09
CA SER A 215 12.74 27.60 -14.22
C SER A 215 12.27 26.80 -15.42
N LEU A 216 11.39 25.84 -15.16
CA LEU A 216 10.81 24.96 -16.16
C LEU A 216 9.29 24.91 -16.00
N SER A 217 8.57 24.70 -17.10
CA SER A 217 7.12 24.51 -17.03
C SER A 217 6.60 23.55 -18.10
N ARG A 218 5.46 22.93 -17.80
CA ARG A 218 4.77 21.99 -18.68
C ARG A 218 3.27 22.16 -18.55
N THR A 219 2.59 22.32 -19.69
CA THR A 219 1.13 22.32 -19.75
C THR A 219 0.64 21.29 -20.76
N LEU A 220 -0.24 20.39 -20.32
CA LEU A 220 -0.73 19.25 -21.09
C LEU A 220 -2.24 19.09 -20.95
N PRO A 221 -3.00 19.03 -22.05
CA PRO A 221 -4.38 18.55 -22.01
C PRO A 221 -4.41 17.02 -21.87
N ILE A 222 -5.42 16.52 -21.19
CA ILE A 222 -5.67 15.08 -20.99
C ILE A 222 -7.14 14.84 -21.35
N ALA A 223 -7.41 13.98 -22.32
CA ALA A 223 -8.78 13.58 -22.66
C ALA A 223 -8.96 12.09 -22.43
N SER A 224 -10.06 11.71 -21.80
CA SER A 224 -10.40 10.29 -21.64
C SER A 224 -11.89 10.05 -21.78
N LEU A 225 -12.25 8.86 -22.23
CA LEU A 225 -13.62 8.38 -22.32
C LEU A 225 -13.71 7.00 -21.69
N ASP A 226 -14.46 6.88 -20.60
CA ASP A 226 -14.75 5.60 -19.92
C ASP A 226 -16.19 5.19 -20.22
N ALA A 227 -16.36 4.03 -20.85
CA ALA A 227 -17.65 3.50 -21.24
C ALA A 227 -17.77 2.04 -20.80
N GLY A 228 -18.97 1.62 -20.41
CA GLY A 228 -19.21 0.24 -20.03
C GLY A 228 -20.66 -0.16 -20.18
N LEU A 229 -20.87 -1.46 -20.31
CA LEU A 229 -22.19 -2.10 -20.33
C LEU A 229 -22.29 -3.07 -19.16
N THR A 230 -23.50 -3.35 -18.71
CA THR A 230 -23.79 -4.38 -17.71
C THR A 230 -24.92 -5.26 -18.24
N PHE A 231 -24.59 -6.50 -18.58
CA PHE A 231 -25.57 -7.52 -18.91
C PHE A 231 -25.81 -8.40 -17.68
N GLU A 232 -27.07 -8.72 -17.40
CA GLU A 232 -27.45 -9.56 -16.26
C GLU A 232 -28.28 -10.75 -16.72
N ARG A 233 -28.01 -11.92 -16.14
CA ARG A 233 -28.87 -13.09 -16.26
C ARG A 233 -29.10 -13.76 -14.91
N ARG A 234 -30.33 -14.20 -14.67
CA ARG A 234 -30.66 -15.03 -13.51
C ARG A 234 -30.33 -16.49 -13.80
N LEU A 235 -29.66 -17.14 -12.87
CA LEU A 235 -29.35 -18.57 -12.91
C LEU A 235 -30.24 -19.32 -11.91
N SER A 236 -30.31 -20.64 -12.05
CA SER A 236 -30.96 -21.49 -11.06
C SER A 236 -30.27 -21.38 -9.69
N GLY A 237 -31.04 -21.61 -8.62
CA GLY A 237 -30.51 -21.53 -7.26
C GLY A 237 -30.31 -20.12 -6.71
N GLY A 238 -31.04 -19.12 -7.24
CA GLY A 238 -31.03 -17.77 -6.68
C GLY A 238 -29.71 -17.03 -6.91
N ARG A 239 -29.09 -17.20 -8.09
CA ARG A 239 -27.83 -16.53 -8.44
C ARG A 239 -28.04 -15.58 -9.61
N ILE A 240 -27.27 -14.49 -9.63
CA ILE A 240 -27.26 -13.52 -10.73
C ILE A 240 -25.85 -13.53 -11.31
N GLN A 241 -25.73 -13.71 -12.62
CA GLN A 241 -24.46 -13.52 -13.30
C GLN A 241 -24.48 -12.20 -14.06
N THR A 242 -23.42 -11.40 -13.90
CA THR A 242 -23.17 -10.21 -14.70
C THR A 242 -22.08 -10.46 -15.73
N LEU A 243 -22.16 -9.77 -16.87
CA LEU A 243 -21.10 -9.64 -17.84
C LEU A 243 -20.94 -8.15 -18.16
N GLU A 244 -19.77 -7.62 -17.89
CA GLU A 244 -19.48 -6.18 -17.83
C GLU A 244 -18.29 -5.86 -18.75
N PRO A 245 -18.52 -5.67 -20.06
CA PRO A 245 -17.48 -5.14 -20.94
C PRO A 245 -17.25 -3.65 -20.65
N ARG A 246 -15.99 -3.25 -20.63
CA ARG A 246 -15.55 -1.89 -20.38
C ARG A 246 -14.52 -1.45 -21.42
N PHE A 247 -14.68 -0.23 -21.89
CA PHE A 247 -13.82 0.43 -22.87
C PHE A 247 -13.30 1.72 -22.24
N TYR A 248 -11.99 1.96 -22.35
CA TYR A 248 -11.40 3.21 -21.86
C TYR A 248 -10.42 3.75 -22.88
N TYR A 249 -10.73 4.91 -23.45
CA TYR A 249 -9.84 5.61 -24.36
C TYR A 249 -9.12 6.73 -23.62
N LEU A 250 -7.81 6.86 -23.83
CA LEU A 250 -6.98 7.91 -23.25
C LEU A 250 -6.13 8.57 -24.33
N TYR A 251 -6.19 9.90 -24.37
CA TYR A 251 -5.36 10.73 -25.22
C TYR A 251 -4.63 11.81 -24.42
N VAL A 252 -3.31 11.82 -24.52
CA VAL A 252 -2.40 12.82 -23.95
C VAL A 252 -1.32 13.09 -25.00
N PRO A 253 -1.20 14.33 -25.52
CA PRO A 253 -0.23 14.63 -26.54
C PRO A 253 1.19 14.58 -25.98
N PHE A 254 2.15 14.23 -26.84
CA PHE A 254 3.56 14.26 -26.47
C PHE A 254 4.07 15.68 -26.26
N ARG A 255 4.82 15.84 -25.17
CA ARG A 255 5.73 16.95 -24.92
C ARG A 255 7.03 16.38 -24.39
N SER A 256 8.16 16.91 -24.85
CA SER A 256 9.46 16.57 -24.28
C SER A 256 9.47 16.95 -22.79
N GLN A 257 9.95 16.02 -21.96
CA GLN A 257 10.07 16.15 -20.51
C GLN A 257 11.45 15.68 -20.05
N ALA A 258 12.41 15.56 -20.97
CA ALA A 258 13.75 15.07 -20.70
C ALA A 258 14.51 15.99 -19.73
N ASP A 259 14.27 17.29 -19.84
CA ASP A 259 14.92 18.33 -19.02
C ASP A 259 14.21 18.57 -17.68
N LEU A 260 13.04 17.97 -17.46
CA LEU A 260 12.35 18.08 -16.17
C LEU A 260 13.04 17.18 -15.14
N PRO A 261 13.25 17.62 -13.89
CA PRO A 261 13.79 16.77 -12.83
C PRO A 261 12.84 15.60 -12.50
N ASP A 262 13.34 14.60 -11.79
CA ASP A 262 12.56 13.49 -11.24
C ASP A 262 12.74 13.49 -9.72
N PHE A 263 11.73 14.00 -8.98
CA PHE A 263 11.78 14.16 -7.53
C PHE A 263 11.06 13.02 -6.82
N ASP A 264 9.81 12.75 -7.21
CA ASP A 264 8.93 11.79 -6.56
C ASP A 264 8.14 10.91 -7.55
N THR A 265 8.68 10.73 -8.75
CA THR A 265 8.04 10.01 -9.83
C THR A 265 8.63 8.60 -10.00
N ARG A 266 7.76 7.61 -10.09
CA ARG A 266 8.09 6.21 -10.37
C ARG A 266 7.03 5.63 -11.29
N GLU A 267 7.38 4.61 -12.05
CA GLU A 267 6.37 3.87 -12.82
C GLU A 267 5.49 3.07 -11.86
N LEU A 268 4.18 3.15 -12.06
CA LEU A 268 3.22 2.42 -11.25
C LEU A 268 3.32 0.93 -11.56
N THR A 269 3.16 0.09 -10.54
CA THR A 269 3.07 -1.36 -10.77
C THR A 269 1.84 -1.66 -11.61
N PHE A 270 2.05 -2.25 -12.78
CA PHE A 270 0.99 -2.61 -13.71
C PHE A 270 0.10 -3.72 -13.12
N GLY A 271 -1.21 -3.62 -13.36
CA GLY A 271 -2.25 -4.47 -12.82
C GLY A 271 -3.61 -4.03 -13.36
N PHE A 272 -4.69 -4.75 -13.02
CA PHE A 272 -5.98 -4.56 -13.67
C PHE A 272 -6.52 -3.14 -13.51
N SER A 273 -6.38 -2.54 -12.33
CA SER A 273 -6.77 -1.15 -12.08
C SER A 273 -5.99 -0.13 -12.92
N GLN A 274 -4.74 -0.42 -13.28
CA GLN A 274 -3.91 0.49 -14.07
C GLN A 274 -4.27 0.56 -15.53
N LEU A 275 -5.05 -0.39 -16.03
CA LEU A 275 -5.63 -0.35 -17.37
C LEU A 275 -6.49 0.91 -17.61
N PHE A 276 -7.01 1.53 -16.55
CA PHE A 276 -7.92 2.67 -16.62
C PHE A 276 -7.33 3.97 -16.05
N HIS A 277 -6.03 4.00 -15.81
CA HIS A 277 -5.33 5.14 -15.24
C HIS A 277 -4.95 6.16 -16.34
N TYR A 278 -5.08 7.46 -16.04
CA TYR A 278 -4.74 8.53 -16.99
C TYR A 278 -3.24 8.86 -17.03
N ASN A 279 -2.45 8.29 -16.12
CA ASN A 279 -1.00 8.41 -16.07
C ASN A 279 -0.41 7.10 -15.56
N ARG A 280 0.66 6.64 -16.18
CA ARG A 280 1.40 5.43 -15.78
C ARG A 280 2.45 5.66 -14.70
N PHE A 281 2.72 6.92 -14.41
CA PHE A 281 3.67 7.35 -13.39
C PHE A 281 2.96 7.82 -12.12
N SER A 282 3.60 7.62 -10.96
CA SER A 282 3.27 8.33 -9.73
C SER A 282 3.73 9.78 -9.83
N GLY A 283 3.07 10.68 -9.09
CA GLY A 283 3.47 12.07 -9.03
C GLY A 283 3.27 12.85 -10.35
N PRO A 284 3.71 14.11 -10.39
CA PRO A 284 3.61 14.98 -11.55
C PRO A 284 4.86 15.07 -12.43
N ASP A 285 6.04 14.64 -11.98
CA ASP A 285 7.27 14.96 -12.73
C ASP A 285 7.28 14.35 -14.13
N ARG A 286 6.60 13.22 -14.31
CA ARG A 286 6.31 12.64 -15.62
C ARG A 286 4.81 12.47 -15.82
N GLN A 287 4.33 13.01 -16.94
CA GLN A 287 3.01 12.75 -17.48
C GLN A 287 3.20 11.99 -18.79
N GLY A 288 2.84 10.70 -18.80
CA GLY A 288 2.97 9.85 -19.98
C GLY A 288 2.14 10.39 -21.14
N ASP A 289 2.74 10.43 -22.34
CA ASP A 289 2.00 10.57 -23.58
C ASP A 289 1.22 9.29 -23.85
N ALA A 290 0.02 9.45 -24.39
CA ALA A 290 -0.92 8.35 -24.57
C ALA A 290 -1.80 8.59 -25.79
N ASN A 291 -1.97 7.55 -26.58
CA ASN A 291 -3.04 7.43 -27.55
C ASN A 291 -3.42 5.95 -27.54
N GLN A 292 -4.38 5.57 -26.71
CA GLN A 292 -4.59 4.17 -26.37
C GLN A 292 -6.05 3.83 -26.07
N LEU A 293 -6.42 2.59 -26.36
CA LEU A 293 -7.71 2.00 -26.05
C LEU A 293 -7.52 0.78 -25.16
N THR A 294 -8.08 0.83 -23.96
CA THR A 294 -8.20 -0.29 -23.06
C THR A 294 -9.49 -1.04 -23.33
N LEU A 295 -9.38 -2.36 -23.44
CA LEU A 295 -10.50 -3.29 -23.51
C LEU A 295 -10.46 -4.19 -22.29
N ALA A 296 -11.58 -4.31 -21.58
CA ALA A 296 -11.68 -5.20 -20.44
C ALA A 296 -13.05 -5.87 -20.37
N LEU A 297 -13.08 -7.04 -19.75
CA LEU A 297 -14.27 -7.82 -19.51
C LEU A 297 -14.26 -8.32 -18.08
N THR A 298 -15.33 -8.03 -17.35
CA THR A 298 -15.55 -8.56 -16.00
C THR A 298 -16.80 -9.42 -16.01
N SER A 299 -16.77 -10.58 -15.35
CA SER A 299 -17.97 -11.36 -15.05
C SER A 299 -18.06 -11.60 -13.56
N ARG A 300 -19.25 -11.36 -12.99
CA ARG A 300 -19.52 -11.64 -11.58
C ARG A 300 -20.60 -12.68 -11.43
N LEU A 301 -20.50 -13.51 -10.38
CA LEU A 301 -21.58 -14.35 -9.90
C LEU A 301 -21.97 -13.88 -8.51
N LEU A 302 -23.19 -13.39 -8.38
CA LEU A 302 -23.74 -12.83 -7.16
C LEU A 302 -24.80 -13.77 -6.58
N ASP A 303 -24.85 -13.86 -5.26
CA ASP A 303 -25.98 -14.46 -4.55
C ASP A 303 -27.15 -13.46 -4.52
N ALA A 304 -28.35 -13.89 -4.92
CA ALA A 304 -29.51 -13.01 -5.02
C ALA A 304 -30.17 -12.70 -3.66
N GLY A 305 -29.85 -13.47 -2.61
CA GLY A 305 -30.39 -13.28 -1.27
C GLY A 305 -29.70 -12.16 -0.51
N ASP A 306 -28.37 -12.13 -0.54
CA ASP A 306 -27.56 -11.15 0.21
C ASP A 306 -26.69 -10.23 -0.67
N GLY A 307 -26.67 -10.44 -2.00
CA GLY A 307 -25.88 -9.65 -2.94
C GLY A 307 -24.38 -9.92 -2.89
N SER A 308 -23.93 -10.93 -2.13
CA SER A 308 -22.51 -11.26 -2.01
C SER A 308 -21.94 -11.79 -3.33
N SER A 309 -20.71 -11.38 -3.66
CA SER A 309 -20.00 -11.90 -4.83
C SER A 309 -19.32 -13.24 -4.52
N LEU A 310 -19.82 -14.28 -5.18
CA LEU A 310 -19.29 -15.63 -5.15
C LEU A 310 -18.15 -15.80 -6.15
N LEU A 311 -18.15 -15.08 -7.26
CA LEU A 311 -17.10 -15.11 -8.29
C LEU A 311 -16.94 -13.71 -8.85
N ASP A 312 -15.71 -13.24 -8.95
CA ASP A 312 -15.30 -12.08 -9.73
C ASP A 312 -14.17 -12.54 -10.66
N ALA A 313 -14.36 -12.44 -11.96
CA ALA A 313 -13.34 -12.76 -12.95
C ALA A 313 -13.20 -11.60 -13.92
N SER A 314 -11.99 -11.07 -14.05
CA SER A 314 -11.68 -9.88 -14.84
C SER A 314 -10.50 -10.17 -15.77
N ILE A 315 -10.56 -9.70 -17.01
CA ILE A 315 -9.45 -9.74 -17.96
C ILE A 315 -9.41 -8.45 -18.77
N GLY A 316 -8.24 -7.92 -19.08
CA GLY A 316 -8.11 -6.73 -19.91
C GLY A 316 -6.71 -6.50 -20.45
N GLN A 317 -6.65 -5.63 -21.46
CA GLN A 317 -5.43 -5.27 -22.18
C GLN A 317 -5.57 -3.84 -22.73
N ILE A 318 -4.43 -3.16 -22.91
CA ILE A 318 -4.34 -1.87 -23.60
C ILE A 318 -3.80 -2.10 -25.01
N VAL A 319 -4.44 -1.49 -26.00
CA VAL A 319 -3.94 -1.33 -27.36
C VAL A 319 -3.44 0.10 -27.52
N HIS A 320 -2.19 0.26 -27.91
CA HIS A 320 -1.52 1.55 -28.12
C HIS A 320 -1.53 1.90 -29.61
N PHE A 321 -1.98 3.11 -29.94
CA PHE A 321 -1.98 3.66 -31.30
C PHE A 321 -0.77 4.56 -31.59
N GLY A 322 0.13 4.71 -30.62
CA GLY A 322 1.38 5.43 -30.77
C GLY A 322 2.35 5.08 -29.66
N ASP A 323 3.64 5.29 -29.94
CA ASP A 323 4.73 4.95 -29.04
C ASP A 323 4.70 5.82 -27.78
N ARG A 324 5.17 5.25 -26.68
CA ARG A 324 5.25 5.92 -25.38
C ARG A 324 6.64 6.53 -25.24
N ARG A 325 6.75 7.81 -25.57
CA ARG A 325 8.03 8.52 -25.65
C ARG A 325 8.47 9.15 -24.33
N VAL A 326 7.54 9.58 -23.50
CA VAL A 326 7.85 10.13 -22.17
C VAL A 326 8.18 8.99 -21.22
N GLN A 327 9.45 8.84 -20.87
CA GLN A 327 9.97 7.76 -20.02
C GLN A 327 10.66 8.31 -18.77
N LEU A 328 10.93 7.43 -17.80
CA LEU A 328 11.87 7.76 -16.72
C LEU A 328 13.30 7.89 -17.26
N PRO A 329 14.18 8.68 -16.60
CA PRO A 329 15.56 8.84 -17.04
C PRO A 329 16.27 7.50 -17.32
N GLY A 330 16.96 7.41 -18.46
CA GLY A 330 17.72 6.23 -18.87
C GLY A 330 16.88 5.06 -19.42
N ARG A 331 15.56 5.22 -19.59
CA ARG A 331 14.69 4.22 -20.21
C ARG A 331 14.43 4.55 -21.69
N PRO A 332 14.50 3.56 -22.59
CA PRO A 332 14.23 3.77 -24.02
C PRO A 332 12.74 4.05 -24.26
N VAL A 333 12.44 4.62 -25.44
CA VAL A 333 11.07 4.72 -25.94
C VAL A 333 10.44 3.33 -25.96
N GLU A 334 9.16 3.25 -25.59
CA GLU A 334 8.42 2.01 -25.55
C GLU A 334 7.48 1.94 -26.76
N GLU A 335 7.79 1.02 -27.67
CA GLU A 335 7.21 0.90 -29.01
C GLU A 335 6.19 -0.23 -29.12
N ARG A 336 5.96 -1.00 -28.04
CA ARG A 336 4.97 -2.08 -28.09
C ARG A 336 3.57 -1.55 -28.38
N SER A 337 2.89 -2.20 -29.33
CA SER A 337 1.53 -1.86 -29.73
C SER A 337 0.47 -2.33 -28.74
N ARG A 338 0.83 -3.20 -27.80
CA ARG A 338 -0.05 -3.74 -26.77
C ARG A 338 0.62 -3.73 -25.40
N SER A 339 -0.18 -3.71 -24.34
CA SER A 339 0.31 -4.02 -23.00
C SER A 339 0.25 -5.51 -22.74
N SER A 340 0.93 -5.98 -21.71
CA SER A 340 0.65 -7.30 -21.12
C SER A 340 -0.86 -7.46 -20.87
N VAL A 341 -1.37 -8.67 -21.08
CA VAL A 341 -2.72 -9.05 -20.69
C VAL A 341 -2.76 -9.24 -19.18
N VAL A 342 -3.74 -8.63 -18.51
CA VAL A 342 -3.94 -8.80 -17.07
C VAL A 342 -5.25 -9.51 -16.81
N ALA A 343 -5.20 -10.56 -15.99
CA ALA A 343 -6.39 -11.29 -15.53
C ALA A 343 -6.38 -11.42 -14.00
N GLU A 344 -7.56 -11.31 -13.38
CA GLU A 344 -7.77 -11.45 -11.94
C GLU A 344 -9.02 -12.30 -11.68
N LEU A 345 -8.96 -13.15 -10.66
CA LEU A 345 -10.02 -14.06 -10.27
C LEU A 345 -10.14 -14.05 -8.73
N THR A 346 -11.36 -13.92 -8.22
CA THR A 346 -11.71 -14.21 -6.83
C THR A 346 -12.92 -15.12 -6.83
N TRP A 347 -12.84 -16.24 -6.12
CA TRP A 347 -13.91 -17.23 -6.09
C TRP A 347 -14.15 -17.75 -4.66
N ARG A 348 -15.41 -17.74 -4.24
CA ARG A 348 -15.90 -18.24 -2.95
C ARG A 348 -16.93 -19.33 -3.19
N PRO A 349 -16.50 -20.56 -3.55
CA PRO A 349 -17.42 -21.67 -3.81
C PRO A 349 -18.19 -22.14 -2.57
N ALA A 350 -17.66 -21.87 -1.38
CA ALA A 350 -18.26 -22.20 -0.09
C ALA A 350 -17.88 -21.15 0.95
N ARG A 351 -18.65 -21.04 2.04
CA ARG A 351 -18.38 -20.07 3.13
C ARG A 351 -16.98 -20.20 3.72
N ALA A 352 -16.48 -21.44 3.81
CA ALA A 352 -15.19 -21.76 4.37
C ALA A 352 -14.02 -21.63 3.37
N LEU A 353 -14.27 -21.47 2.07
CA LEU A 353 -13.22 -21.55 1.04
C LEU A 353 -13.19 -20.29 0.17
N ALA A 354 -12.01 -19.69 0.04
CA ALA A 354 -11.76 -18.63 -0.93
C ALA A 354 -10.52 -18.94 -1.76
N VAL A 355 -10.63 -18.66 -3.05
CA VAL A 355 -9.57 -18.81 -4.06
C VAL A 355 -9.35 -17.43 -4.69
N SER A 356 -8.09 -17.06 -4.88
CA SER A 356 -7.70 -15.91 -5.68
C SER A 356 -6.64 -16.30 -6.69
N ALA A 357 -6.70 -15.73 -7.88
CA ALA A 357 -5.66 -15.87 -8.88
C ALA A 357 -5.45 -14.54 -9.61
N GLY A 358 -4.23 -14.28 -10.04
CA GLY A 358 -3.88 -13.12 -10.85
C GLY A 358 -2.75 -13.46 -11.80
N LEU A 359 -2.84 -12.96 -13.04
CA LEU A 359 -1.88 -13.21 -14.09
C LEU A 359 -1.60 -11.91 -14.85
N GLN A 360 -0.32 -11.65 -15.12
CA GLN A 360 0.15 -10.67 -16.09
C GLN A 360 1.01 -11.43 -17.10
N TRP A 361 0.53 -11.51 -18.34
CA TRP A 361 1.20 -12.21 -19.43
C TRP A 361 1.60 -11.21 -20.51
N ASP A 362 2.89 -11.18 -20.84
CA ASP A 362 3.42 -10.39 -21.94
C ASP A 362 3.25 -11.17 -23.25
N ASP A 363 2.37 -10.68 -24.11
CA ASP A 363 2.02 -11.34 -25.37
C ASP A 363 3.08 -11.17 -26.45
N ASP A 364 3.94 -10.16 -26.34
CA ASP A 364 5.02 -9.93 -27.30
C ASP A 364 6.26 -10.78 -26.95
N ALA A 365 6.53 -11.01 -25.66
CA ALA A 365 7.61 -11.87 -25.19
C ALA A 365 7.22 -13.36 -25.02
N ASP A 366 5.92 -13.68 -25.05
CA ASP A 366 5.35 -14.98 -24.68
C ASP A 366 5.76 -15.44 -23.27
N GLU A 367 5.77 -14.51 -22.32
CA GLU A 367 6.27 -14.74 -20.97
C GLU A 367 5.28 -14.30 -19.88
N THR A 368 5.26 -15.05 -18.78
CA THR A 368 4.53 -14.64 -17.58
C THR A 368 5.40 -13.73 -16.73
N GLU A 369 5.00 -12.47 -16.61
CA GLU A 369 5.67 -11.44 -15.82
C GLU A 369 5.30 -11.53 -14.34
N VAL A 370 4.01 -11.75 -14.07
CA VAL A 370 3.47 -11.85 -12.71
C VAL A 370 2.44 -12.97 -12.67
N ALA A 371 2.55 -13.87 -11.70
CA ALA A 371 1.50 -14.80 -11.34
C ALA A 371 1.26 -14.78 -9.84
N ARG A 372 0.00 -14.86 -9.44
CA ARG A 372 -0.40 -14.97 -8.04
C ARG A 372 -1.49 -16.02 -7.92
N PHE A 373 -1.37 -16.89 -6.94
CA PHE A 373 -2.41 -17.83 -6.58
C PHE A 373 -2.56 -17.83 -5.06
N GLY A 374 -3.80 -17.86 -4.60
CA GLY A 374 -4.14 -17.88 -3.18
C GLY A 374 -5.28 -18.85 -2.95
N LEU A 375 -5.16 -19.65 -1.90
CA LEU A 375 -6.20 -20.54 -1.41
C LEU A 375 -6.29 -20.34 0.10
N SER A 376 -7.47 -20.06 0.62
CA SER A 376 -7.69 -19.96 2.06
C SER A 376 -8.91 -20.79 2.47
N TYR A 377 -8.74 -21.59 3.50
CA TYR A 377 -9.76 -22.36 4.16
C TYR A 377 -9.93 -21.89 5.62
N ARG A 378 -11.18 -21.66 6.03
CA ARG A 378 -11.56 -21.32 7.41
C ARG A 378 -12.81 -22.08 7.78
N GLY A 379 -12.64 -23.17 8.52
CA GLY A 379 -13.75 -23.96 9.07
C GLY A 379 -14.33 -23.36 10.35
N ASP A 380 -15.56 -23.76 10.68
CA ASP A 380 -16.25 -23.36 11.91
C ASP A 380 -15.61 -23.98 13.17
N ASP A 381 -14.76 -25.01 13.01
CA ASP A 381 -14.09 -25.76 14.07
C ASP A 381 -12.67 -25.24 14.38
N ARG A 382 -12.39 -23.97 14.03
CA ARG A 382 -11.07 -23.30 14.15
C ARG A 382 -9.98 -23.85 13.23
N ARG A 383 -10.27 -24.84 12.35
CA ARG A 383 -9.33 -25.26 11.31
C ARG A 383 -9.11 -24.11 10.34
N GLN A 384 -7.85 -23.73 10.14
CA GLN A 384 -7.48 -22.73 9.16
C GLN A 384 -6.29 -23.21 8.35
N ALA A 385 -6.35 -23.02 7.04
CA ALA A 385 -5.23 -23.28 6.16
C ALA A 385 -5.18 -22.18 5.11
N ALA A 386 -3.98 -21.74 4.75
CA ALA A 386 -3.80 -20.83 3.63
C ALA A 386 -2.57 -21.25 2.83
N PHE A 387 -2.70 -21.25 1.51
CA PHE A 387 -1.63 -21.44 0.57
C PHE A 387 -1.55 -20.21 -0.34
N GLY A 388 -0.34 -19.72 -0.57
CA GLY A 388 -0.07 -18.63 -1.48
C GLY A 388 1.10 -18.98 -2.39
N TYR A 389 1.01 -18.64 -3.66
CA TYR A 389 2.11 -18.67 -4.61
C TYR A 389 2.23 -17.30 -5.26
N ARG A 390 3.46 -16.80 -5.36
CA ARG A 390 3.75 -15.53 -6.04
C ARG A 390 4.97 -15.69 -6.94
N LEU A 391 4.77 -15.32 -8.18
CA LEU A 391 5.80 -15.16 -9.19
C LEU A 391 5.83 -13.69 -9.61
N ARG A 392 7.03 -13.12 -9.63
CA ARG A 392 7.41 -11.93 -10.38
C ARG A 392 8.74 -12.26 -11.02
N ARG A 393 8.74 -12.32 -12.35
CA ARG A 393 9.91 -12.66 -13.16
C ARG A 393 11.15 -11.86 -12.71
N ASP A 394 12.28 -12.54 -12.65
CA ASP A 394 13.60 -12.05 -12.26
C ASP A 394 13.69 -11.40 -10.86
N ARG A 395 12.73 -11.67 -9.97
CA ARG A 395 12.72 -11.10 -8.61
C ARG A 395 12.18 -11.99 -7.52
N VAL A 396 11.07 -12.69 -7.77
CA VAL A 396 10.35 -13.43 -6.74
C VAL A 396 9.75 -14.67 -7.36
N ASP A 397 10.10 -15.83 -6.85
CA ASP A 397 9.37 -17.06 -7.10
C ASP A 397 9.27 -17.85 -5.80
N GLN A 398 8.08 -17.90 -5.21
CA GLN A 398 7.92 -18.54 -3.90
C GLN A 398 6.50 -19.00 -3.57
N ALA A 399 6.45 -20.01 -2.70
CA ALA A 399 5.24 -20.50 -2.06
C ALA A 399 5.22 -20.20 -0.55
N ASP A 400 4.02 -20.00 -0.02
CA ASP A 400 3.71 -19.80 1.40
C ASP A 400 2.60 -20.77 1.80
N LEU A 401 2.82 -21.56 2.85
CA LEU A 401 1.81 -22.42 3.44
C LEU A 401 1.66 -22.06 4.92
N ARG A 402 0.43 -21.86 5.37
CA ARG A 402 0.06 -21.60 6.77
C ARG A 402 -1.01 -22.58 7.21
N LEU A 403 -0.87 -23.12 8.41
CA LEU A 403 -1.77 -24.11 8.98
C LEU A 403 -2.04 -23.81 10.45
N ARG A 404 -3.31 -23.92 10.86
CA ARG A 404 -3.78 -24.02 12.23
C ARG A 404 -4.71 -25.22 12.30
N TYR A 405 -4.32 -26.24 13.05
CA TYR A 405 -5.04 -27.50 13.16
C TYR A 405 -5.35 -27.82 14.63
N PRO A 406 -6.63 -27.88 15.04
CA PRO A 406 -7.02 -28.25 16.39
C PRO A 406 -6.80 -29.75 16.61
N LEU A 407 -5.98 -30.10 17.60
CA LEU A 407 -5.83 -31.48 18.09
C LEU A 407 -6.92 -31.85 19.10
N GLY A 408 -7.61 -30.86 19.66
CA GLY A 408 -8.73 -31.04 20.59
C GLY A 408 -9.44 -29.70 20.85
N GLU A 409 -10.16 -29.60 21.96
CA GLU A 409 -10.94 -28.39 22.29
C GLU A 409 -10.06 -27.18 22.64
N ARG A 410 -8.83 -27.39 23.06
CA ARG A 410 -7.96 -26.30 23.54
C ARG A 410 -6.58 -26.28 22.90
N LEU A 411 -6.11 -27.41 22.38
CA LEU A 411 -4.76 -27.52 21.81
C LEU A 411 -4.81 -27.43 20.29
N ASN A 412 -4.06 -26.51 19.72
CA ASN A 412 -3.87 -26.33 18.28
C ASN A 412 -2.39 -26.52 17.92
N ILE A 413 -2.14 -27.22 16.82
CA ILE A 413 -0.85 -27.14 16.11
C ILE A 413 -0.92 -25.93 15.19
N ILE A 414 0.16 -25.17 15.16
CA ILE A 414 0.34 -24.07 14.22
C ILE A 414 1.65 -24.24 13.45
N GLY A 415 1.64 -23.83 12.18
CA GLY A 415 2.84 -23.87 11.37
C GLY A 415 2.78 -22.95 10.16
N ARG A 416 3.96 -22.55 9.69
CA ARG A 416 4.16 -21.82 8.45
C ARG A 416 5.45 -22.25 7.77
N VAL A 417 5.40 -22.34 6.46
CA VAL A 417 6.57 -22.56 5.60
C VAL A 417 6.51 -21.54 4.46
N THR A 418 7.62 -20.83 4.24
CA THR A 418 7.82 -19.99 3.07
C THR A 418 9.07 -20.47 2.33
N TYR A 419 8.94 -20.80 1.05
CA TYR A 419 10.00 -21.39 0.23
C TYR A 419 10.25 -20.57 -1.03
N SER A 420 11.50 -20.21 -1.30
CA SER A 420 11.95 -19.57 -2.54
C SER A 420 12.33 -20.64 -3.55
N PHE A 421 11.64 -20.68 -4.68
CA PHE A 421 12.02 -21.53 -5.82
C PHE A 421 13.18 -20.93 -6.60
N GLU A 422 13.31 -19.60 -6.59
CA GLU A 422 14.44 -18.88 -7.20
C GLU A 422 15.77 -19.25 -6.51
N ASP A 423 15.79 -19.19 -5.18
CA ASP A 423 17.00 -19.45 -4.38
C ASP A 423 17.13 -20.93 -3.96
N ASN A 424 16.11 -21.74 -4.25
CA ASN A 424 15.98 -23.15 -3.86
C ASN A 424 16.20 -23.38 -2.35
N GLU A 425 15.63 -22.51 -1.52
CA GLU A 425 15.76 -22.56 -0.05
C GLU A 425 14.49 -22.15 0.70
N ALA A 426 14.38 -22.58 1.96
CA ALA A 426 13.30 -22.18 2.85
C ALA A 426 13.62 -20.81 3.47
N LEU A 427 12.90 -19.77 3.05
CA LEU A 427 13.02 -18.43 3.60
C LEU A 427 12.56 -18.34 5.06
N GLU A 428 11.53 -19.13 5.40
CA GLU A 428 11.01 -19.20 6.77
C GLU A 428 10.37 -20.56 7.10
N LEU A 429 10.69 -21.08 8.28
CA LEU A 429 10.07 -22.24 8.90
C LEU A 429 9.59 -21.88 10.30
N LEU A 430 8.30 -22.07 10.57
CA LEU A 430 7.71 -21.83 11.89
C LEU A 430 6.83 -23.01 12.28
N GLY A 431 7.02 -23.52 13.50
CA GLY A 431 6.18 -24.56 14.07
C GLY A 431 5.91 -24.31 15.55
N GLY A 432 4.72 -24.65 16.02
CA GLY A 432 4.40 -24.51 17.44
C GLY A 432 3.09 -25.10 17.88
N LEU A 433 2.84 -24.98 19.18
CA LEU A 433 1.63 -25.38 19.85
C LEU A 433 0.96 -24.14 20.46
N GLU A 434 -0.35 -24.05 20.31
CA GLU A 434 -1.19 -23.03 20.92
C GLU A 434 -2.21 -23.72 21.82
N TYR A 435 -2.19 -23.40 23.11
CA TYR A 435 -3.22 -23.79 24.06
C TYR A 435 -4.16 -22.61 24.29
N ASP A 436 -5.40 -22.71 23.85
CA ASP A 436 -6.38 -21.63 23.85
C ASP A 436 -7.58 -21.92 24.77
N THR A 437 -7.92 -20.94 25.60
CA THR A 437 -9.07 -20.98 26.51
C THR A 437 -9.94 -19.73 26.37
N CYS A 438 -11.03 -19.62 27.13
CA CYS A 438 -11.89 -18.44 27.10
C CYS A 438 -11.20 -17.15 27.62
N CYS A 439 -10.22 -17.26 28.52
CA CYS A 439 -9.62 -16.09 29.17
C CYS A 439 -8.13 -15.90 28.87
N TRP A 440 -7.44 -16.95 28.42
CA TRP A 440 -6.02 -16.87 28.09
C TRP A 440 -5.61 -17.87 27.01
N SER A 441 -4.52 -17.56 26.30
CA SER A 441 -3.86 -18.47 25.38
C SER A 441 -2.36 -18.51 25.67
N LEU A 442 -1.73 -19.67 25.50
CA LEU A 442 -0.28 -19.86 25.61
C LEU A 442 0.22 -20.44 24.29
N ARG A 443 1.22 -19.78 23.67
CA ARG A 443 1.87 -20.25 22.46
C ARG A 443 3.33 -20.54 22.71
N LEU A 444 3.75 -21.71 22.26
CA LEU A 444 5.13 -22.16 22.24
C LEU A 444 5.51 -22.38 20.78
N THR A 445 6.44 -21.58 20.26
CA THR A 445 6.83 -21.64 18.84
C THR A 445 8.35 -21.68 18.68
N ALA A 446 8.80 -22.40 17.66
CA ALA A 446 10.15 -22.34 17.13
C ALA A 446 10.07 -21.75 15.72
N ARG A 447 10.98 -20.83 15.41
CA ARG A 447 11.05 -20.15 14.12
C ARG A 447 12.49 -20.11 13.63
N GLU A 448 12.68 -20.44 12.38
CA GLU A 448 13.90 -20.23 11.62
C GLU A 448 13.60 -19.31 10.44
N TRP A 449 14.41 -18.27 10.24
CA TRP A 449 14.22 -17.32 9.15
C TRP A 449 15.55 -16.77 8.65
N ILE A 450 15.58 -16.36 7.39
CA ILE A 450 16.72 -15.64 6.81
C ILE A 450 16.70 -14.20 7.33
N ASN A 451 17.81 -13.77 7.93
CA ASN A 451 17.88 -12.49 8.63
C ASN A 451 18.74 -11.43 7.91
N ASP A 452 19.60 -11.84 6.97
CA ASP A 452 20.58 -10.95 6.35
C ASP A 452 20.69 -11.16 4.83
N ARG A 453 21.29 -10.19 4.14
CA ARG A 453 21.63 -10.21 2.71
C ARG A 453 22.62 -11.32 2.33
N GLU A 454 23.36 -11.86 3.31
CA GLU A 454 24.27 -13.01 3.13
C GLU A 454 23.56 -14.37 3.30
N SER A 455 22.22 -14.40 3.39
CA SER A 455 21.41 -15.61 3.59
C SER A 455 21.66 -16.37 4.90
N ASP A 456 22.19 -15.69 5.93
CA ASP A 456 22.35 -16.28 7.26
C ASP A 456 20.99 -16.58 7.93
N THR A 457 20.82 -17.82 8.37
CA THR A 457 19.63 -18.31 9.07
C THR A 457 19.73 -18.01 10.57
N ARG A 458 18.67 -17.46 11.17
CA ARG A 458 18.52 -17.34 12.63
C ARG A 458 17.40 -18.26 13.12
N THR A 459 17.67 -18.98 14.20
CA THR A 459 16.68 -19.82 14.90
C THR A 459 16.36 -19.23 16.27
N ALA A 460 15.07 -19.13 16.61
CA ALA A 460 14.63 -18.65 17.92
C ALA A 460 13.41 -19.41 18.44
N PHE A 461 13.32 -19.50 19.78
CA PHE A 461 12.19 -20.06 20.50
C PHE A 461 11.41 -18.95 21.20
N PHE A 462 10.09 -18.99 21.09
CA PHE A 462 9.19 -17.99 21.63
C PHE A 462 8.16 -18.60 22.55
N ILE A 463 7.87 -17.88 23.63
CA ILE A 463 6.80 -18.17 24.59
C ILE A 463 5.95 -16.91 24.70
N GLU A 464 4.68 -17.03 24.33
CA GLU A 464 3.70 -15.94 24.38
C GLU A 464 2.52 -16.36 25.25
N LEU A 465 2.20 -15.56 26.26
CA LEU A 465 0.99 -15.67 27.07
C LEU A 465 0.06 -14.50 26.75
N GLN A 466 -1.06 -14.78 26.12
CA GLN A 466 -2.11 -13.79 25.86
C GLN A 466 -3.19 -13.91 26.93
N LEU A 467 -3.51 -12.81 27.60
CA LEU A 467 -4.66 -12.68 28.49
C LEU A 467 -5.76 -11.96 27.72
N LYS A 468 -6.79 -12.70 27.28
CA LYS A 468 -7.87 -12.18 26.44
C LYS A 468 -8.58 -11.05 27.19
N GLY A 469 -8.66 -9.87 26.57
CA GLY A 469 -9.21 -8.65 27.19
C GLY A 469 -8.23 -7.83 28.06
N LEU A 470 -7.03 -8.33 28.38
CA LEU A 470 -6.08 -7.61 29.24
C LEU A 470 -4.77 -7.25 28.53
N GLY A 471 -4.27 -8.10 27.64
CA GLY A 471 -3.05 -7.86 26.88
C GLY A 471 -2.22 -9.12 26.63
N THR A 472 -1.00 -8.92 26.15
CA THR A 472 -0.08 -10.00 25.79
C THR A 472 1.23 -9.84 26.57
N ILE A 473 1.77 -10.95 27.07
CA ILE A 473 3.02 -11.02 27.81
C ILE A 473 3.96 -11.96 27.07
N GLY A 474 5.19 -11.52 26.82
CA GLY A 474 6.22 -12.29 26.11
C GLY A 474 6.53 -11.75 24.71
N ARG A 475 7.46 -12.41 24.03
CA ARG A 475 7.77 -12.16 22.61
C ARG A 475 7.07 -13.21 21.78
N ALA A 476 6.39 -12.77 20.73
CA ALA A 476 5.66 -13.64 19.81
C ALA A 476 6.25 -13.50 18.40
N PRO A 477 6.26 -14.56 17.59
CA PRO A 477 6.25 -14.35 16.15
C PRO A 477 4.96 -13.60 15.76
N TYR A 478 4.98 -12.95 14.61
CA TYR A 478 3.79 -12.28 14.08
C TYR A 478 2.60 -13.27 14.00
N PRO A 479 1.34 -12.79 14.10
CA PRO A 479 0.18 -13.67 14.05
C PRO A 479 0.08 -14.39 12.70
N LEU A 480 -0.07 -15.71 12.73
CA LEU A 480 -0.15 -16.56 11.53
C LEU A 480 -1.42 -16.33 10.72
N PHE A 481 -2.53 -16.18 11.43
CA PHE A 481 -3.82 -15.75 10.92
C PHE A 481 -4.26 -14.55 11.74
N TYR A 482 -4.72 -13.50 11.07
CA TYR A 482 -5.41 -12.41 11.75
C TYR A 482 -6.82 -12.88 12.04
N ASP A 483 -7.16 -13.03 13.31
CA ASP A 483 -8.54 -13.22 13.73
C ASP A 483 -9.25 -11.87 13.48
N GLN A 484 -10.14 -11.84 12.49
CA GLN A 484 -11.12 -10.75 12.37
C GLN A 484 -12.27 -11.12 13.31
N GLU A 485 -12.15 -10.70 14.56
CA GLU A 485 -13.30 -10.61 15.48
C GLU A 485 -14.09 -9.32 15.20
#